data_AF-A0A2B4RYA3-F1
#
_entry.id   AF-A0A2B4RYA3-F1
#
_cell.length_a   1.000
_cell.length_b   1.000
_cell.length_c   1.000
_cell.angle_alpha   90.00
_cell.angle_beta   90.00
_cell.angle_gamma   90.00
#
_symmetry.space_group_name_H-M   'P 1'
#
loop_
_entity.id
_entity.type
_entity.pdbx_description
1 polymer ?
#
loop_
_entity_poly.entity_id
_entity_poly.type
_entity_poly.pdbx_seq_one_letter_code
_entity_poly.pdbx_strand_id
1 'polypeptide(L)'
;MARYASSLLINVNDLLHLQGVEKQKVEFKKAWHGKQGPRGTYWQVVHTICAYANDFFNDNGGYIIIGVDEKETWEDSDDRQVNYPPVGVSAKDLERIQREILGACRAQIKPDYHPVLSPEMVECPDGIRKHVLVIWAMASDNKPHTCKENEKGRDLYYVRQGTETKMATPVQIEELLRQGNKIPFDDRRAIDYGKKSLTFNDSQRSEDGRSVLESIQNAHKLFEAMGDVTQTNSYVAFQFACCKFDLYINTINQTDKCHNKQHEKHRDRQADRHRKDLIPYLKEAEDYVNKAIQLTNEEYKHHQAMQYRQLGYIHSQLYLIKKSTVAKITAFYDKARKYNPKIKISRVFIPPEYQSQYMPTLHSLESPLSDTSFEW
;
A
#
# COMPACT_ATOMS: atom_id res chain seq x y z
N MET A 1 35.32 16.65 13.97
CA MET A 1 34.27 15.68 14.32
C MET A 1 33.18 15.79 13.27
N ALA A 2 32.80 14.68 12.63
CA ALA A 2 31.73 14.68 11.64
C ALA A 2 30.42 15.09 12.33
N ARG A 3 29.77 16.15 11.85
CA ARG A 3 28.39 16.46 12.24
C ARG A 3 27.50 15.43 11.55
N TYR A 4 26.85 14.55 12.32
CA TYR A 4 25.79 13.72 11.76
C TYR A 4 24.68 14.66 11.28
N ALA A 5 24.33 14.59 10.00
CA ALA A 5 23.15 15.27 9.50
C ALA A 5 21.92 14.54 10.08
N SER A 6 21.02 15.29 10.72
CA SER A 6 19.78 14.71 11.26
C SER A 6 18.95 14.13 10.12
N SER A 7 18.42 12.92 10.33
CA SER A 7 17.51 12.26 9.39
C SER A 7 16.03 12.38 9.81
N LEU A 8 15.75 13.20 10.84
CA LEU A 8 14.41 13.35 11.40
C LEU A 8 13.65 14.51 10.72
N LEU A 9 12.34 14.33 10.55
CA LEU A 9 11.44 15.38 10.07
C LEU A 9 10.99 16.35 11.18
N ILE A 10 11.22 15.98 12.45
CA ILE A 10 10.87 16.73 13.65
C ILE A 10 12.13 16.94 14.49
N ASN A 11 12.24 18.10 15.15
CA ASN A 11 13.39 18.40 15.99
C ASN A 11 13.43 17.43 17.19
N VAL A 12 14.62 16.93 17.53
CA VAL A 12 14.79 16.06 18.70
C VAL A 12 14.31 16.72 20.00
N ASN A 13 14.47 18.04 20.13
CA ASN A 13 13.99 18.77 21.30
C ASN A 13 12.46 18.75 21.38
N ASP A 14 11.75 18.88 20.25
CA ASP A 14 10.28 18.79 20.23
C ASP A 14 9.83 17.40 20.65
N LEU A 15 10.53 16.34 20.21
CA LEU A 15 10.26 14.97 20.67
C LEU A 15 10.47 14.78 22.17
N LEU A 16 11.55 15.33 22.74
CA LEU A 16 11.85 15.26 24.18
C LEU A 16 10.81 16.00 25.03
N HIS A 17 10.20 17.05 24.48
CA HIS A 17 9.16 17.83 25.15
C HIS A 17 7.74 17.44 24.72
N LEU A 18 7.60 16.44 23.84
CA LEU A 18 6.33 15.98 23.26
C LEU A 18 5.51 17.12 22.64
N GLN A 19 6.20 18.07 22.00
CA GLN A 19 5.60 19.20 21.31
C GLN A 19 5.28 18.81 19.87
N GLY A 20 4.00 18.95 19.48
CA GLY A 20 3.56 18.60 18.12
C GLY A 20 3.51 17.09 17.84
N VAL A 21 3.65 16.24 18.85
CA VAL A 21 3.57 14.77 18.74
C VAL A 21 2.77 14.18 19.90
N GLU A 22 1.96 13.17 19.61
CA GLU A 22 1.18 12.47 20.63
C GLU A 22 2.05 11.50 21.44
N LYS A 23 1.75 11.33 22.74
CA LYS A 23 2.55 10.52 23.68
C LYS A 23 2.75 9.07 23.22
N GLN A 24 1.72 8.45 22.65
CA GLN A 24 1.82 7.08 22.13
C GLN A 24 2.89 6.88 21.05
N LYS A 25 3.25 7.95 20.33
CA LYS A 25 4.22 7.95 19.23
C LYS A 25 5.67 8.09 19.70
N VAL A 26 5.91 8.27 21.00
CA VAL A 26 7.26 8.38 21.54
C VAL A 26 7.44 7.37 22.66
N GLU A 27 8.57 6.68 22.66
CA GLU A 27 8.99 5.80 23.76
C GLU A 27 10.42 6.16 24.17
N PHE A 28 10.64 6.39 25.46
CA PHE A 28 11.98 6.71 25.97
C PHE A 28 12.63 5.47 26.58
N LYS A 29 13.95 5.33 26.36
CA LYS A 29 14.76 4.30 27.01
C LYS A 29 16.04 4.90 27.54
N LYS A 30 16.30 4.68 28.83
CA LYS A 30 17.50 5.18 29.50
C LYS A 30 18.79 4.74 28.82
N ALA A 31 18.88 3.45 28.47
CA ALA A 31 20.06 2.87 27.84
C ALA A 31 19.72 1.63 27.02
N TRP A 32 20.51 1.40 25.96
CA TRP A 32 20.47 0.16 25.20
C TRP A 32 21.35 -0.90 25.87
N HIS A 33 20.72 -1.97 26.30
CA HIS A 33 21.39 -3.20 26.72
C HIS A 33 21.06 -4.28 25.68
N GLY A 34 22.08 -5.04 25.27
CA GLY A 34 21.92 -6.14 24.32
C GLY A 34 21.00 -7.25 24.84
N LYS A 35 21.05 -8.45 24.23
CA LYS A 35 20.18 -9.57 24.60
C LYS A 35 20.39 -10.04 26.05
N GLN A 36 19.67 -9.45 27.00
CA GLN A 36 19.69 -9.81 28.42
C GLN A 36 18.26 -10.01 28.89
N GLY A 37 17.81 -11.27 28.92
CA GLY A 37 16.49 -11.69 29.42
C GLY A 37 15.29 -11.15 28.62
N PRO A 38 14.08 -11.69 28.79
CA PRO A 38 12.88 -11.30 28.03
C PRO A 38 12.34 -9.89 28.37
N ARG A 39 12.87 -9.25 29.43
CA ARG A 39 12.48 -7.89 29.87
C ARG A 39 13.56 -6.82 29.64
N GLY A 40 14.69 -7.18 29.03
CA GLY A 40 15.77 -6.23 28.74
C GLY A 40 15.39 -5.23 27.65
N THR A 41 16.09 -4.09 27.59
CA THR A 41 15.82 -3.03 26.61
C THR A 41 15.85 -3.54 25.17
N TYR A 42 16.68 -4.56 24.87
CA TYR A 42 16.72 -5.22 23.56
C TYR A 42 15.33 -5.65 23.08
N TRP A 43 14.61 -6.46 23.86
CA TRP A 43 13.32 -6.99 23.43
C TRP A 43 12.24 -5.92 23.42
N GLN A 44 12.24 -5.04 24.42
CA GLN A 44 11.31 -3.90 24.49
C GLN A 44 11.39 -3.05 23.21
N VAL A 45 12.60 -2.65 22.81
CA VAL A 45 12.81 -1.81 21.63
C VAL A 45 12.40 -2.54 20.36
N VAL A 46 12.79 -3.80 20.18
CA VAL A 46 12.46 -4.55 18.95
C VAL A 46 10.96 -4.85 18.85
N HIS A 47 10.30 -5.17 19.97
CA HIS A 47 8.85 -5.31 20.02
C HIS A 47 8.15 -3.99 19.70
N THR A 48 8.61 -2.88 20.26
CA THR A 48 8.06 -1.54 19.95
C THR A 48 8.27 -1.16 18.48
N ILE A 49 9.43 -1.46 17.89
CA ILE A 49 9.67 -1.27 16.45
C ILE A 49 8.66 -2.07 15.62
N CYS A 50 8.44 -3.35 15.96
CA CYS A 50 7.45 -4.19 15.31
C CYS A 50 6.02 -3.62 15.44
N ALA A 51 5.67 -3.10 16.63
CA ALA A 51 4.39 -2.47 16.88
C ALA A 51 4.16 -1.20 16.05
N TYR A 52 5.18 -0.32 15.96
CA TYR A 52 5.12 0.88 15.12
C TYR A 52 5.09 0.55 13.63
N ALA A 53 5.83 -0.46 13.18
CA ALA A 53 5.77 -0.93 11.80
C ALA A 53 4.38 -1.49 11.44
N ASN A 54 3.72 -2.18 12.39
CA ASN A 54 2.37 -2.69 12.23
C ASN A 54 1.30 -1.61 12.21
N ASP A 55 1.53 -0.46 12.84
CA ASP A 55 0.72 0.75 12.66
C ASP A 55 -0.80 0.46 12.72
N PHE A 56 -1.22 -0.23 13.78
CA PHE A 56 -2.57 -0.80 13.89
C PHE A 56 -3.67 0.26 13.78
N PHE A 57 -3.42 1.44 14.35
CA PHE A 57 -4.35 2.57 14.35
C PHE A 57 -4.13 3.55 13.18
N ASN A 58 -3.22 3.24 12.24
CA ASN A 58 -2.82 4.12 11.14
C ASN A 58 -2.37 5.52 11.62
N ASP A 59 -1.55 5.55 12.68
CA ASP A 59 -0.95 6.75 13.25
C ASP A 59 0.42 7.06 12.63
N ASN A 60 0.86 6.26 11.65
CA ASN A 60 2.06 6.44 10.85
C ASN A 60 3.37 6.14 11.60
N GLY A 61 3.31 5.23 12.58
CA GLY A 61 4.47 4.75 13.35
C GLY A 61 4.88 5.68 14.49
N GLY A 62 6.16 5.65 14.87
CA GLY A 62 6.65 6.40 16.02
C GLY A 62 8.18 6.44 16.19
N TYR A 63 8.59 6.99 17.33
CA TYR A 63 9.97 7.28 17.70
C TYR A 63 10.32 6.57 19.00
N ILE A 64 11.50 5.95 19.05
CA ILE A 64 12.09 5.46 20.30
C ILE A 64 13.39 6.24 20.53
N ILE A 65 13.58 6.83 21.71
CA ILE A 65 14.77 7.62 22.01
C ILE A 65 15.60 6.93 23.09
N ILE A 66 16.80 6.49 22.71
CA ILE A 66 17.78 5.89 23.62
C ILE A 66 18.65 6.99 24.24
N GLY A 67 18.91 6.89 25.54
CA GLY A 67 19.67 7.86 26.32
C GLY A 67 18.79 8.81 27.12
N VAL A 68 17.50 8.51 27.29
CA VAL A 68 16.52 9.38 27.96
C VAL A 68 15.77 8.57 29.01
N ASP A 69 15.71 9.09 30.23
CA ASP A 69 15.02 8.45 31.34
C ASP A 69 13.65 9.11 31.55
N GLU A 70 12.62 8.31 31.81
CA GLU A 70 11.26 8.83 32.08
C GLU A 70 11.14 9.24 33.55
N LYS A 71 10.27 10.22 33.83
CA LYS A 71 9.96 10.58 35.23
C LYS A 71 9.14 9.47 35.88
N GLU A 72 9.46 9.13 37.13
CA GLU A 72 8.72 8.10 37.89
C GLU A 72 7.38 8.65 38.45
N THR A 73 7.23 9.97 38.61
CA THR A 73 6.03 10.61 39.17
C THR A 73 5.60 11.84 38.36
N TRP A 74 4.29 12.13 38.39
CA TRP A 74 3.65 13.29 37.73
C TRP A 74 3.61 14.54 38.62
N GLU A 75 4.26 14.53 39.78
CA GLU A 75 4.14 15.57 40.81
C GLU A 75 5.13 16.75 40.63
N ASP A 76 5.96 16.72 39.59
CA ASP A 76 6.88 17.82 39.29
C ASP A 76 6.18 19.00 38.62
N SER A 77 6.59 20.22 38.96
CA SER A 77 6.14 21.50 38.38
C SER A 77 6.46 21.70 36.89
N ASP A 78 6.95 20.67 36.21
CA ASP A 78 7.51 20.72 34.88
C ASP A 78 6.83 19.66 34.01
N ASP A 79 6.05 20.12 33.03
CA ASP A 79 5.17 19.32 32.16
C ASP A 79 5.91 18.27 31.30
N ARG A 80 7.25 18.24 31.33
CA ARG A 80 8.08 17.23 30.65
C ARG A 80 7.89 15.85 31.25
N GLN A 81 7.74 14.84 30.39
CA GLN A 81 7.64 13.42 30.78
C GLN A 81 9.01 12.75 31.06
N VAL A 82 10.11 13.47 30.85
CA VAL A 82 11.47 12.93 30.92
C VAL A 82 12.31 13.64 31.96
N ASN A 83 13.26 12.91 32.55
CA ASN A 83 14.32 13.50 33.36
C ASN A 83 15.26 14.28 32.43
N TYR A 84 15.25 15.60 32.57
CA TYR A 84 16.04 16.51 31.75
C TYR A 84 17.13 17.20 32.59
N PRO A 85 18.39 17.30 32.12
CA PRO A 85 18.88 16.88 30.80
C PRO A 85 18.92 15.35 30.62
N PRO A 86 18.81 14.85 29.38
CA PRO A 86 18.82 13.40 29.12
C PRO A 86 20.09 12.74 29.65
N VAL A 87 20.07 11.44 29.92
CA VAL A 87 21.26 10.69 30.37
C VAL A 87 22.37 10.75 29.32
N GLY A 88 21.97 10.55 28.06
CA GLY A 88 22.83 10.54 26.89
C GLY A 88 23.42 9.16 26.57
N VAL A 89 23.96 9.05 25.36
CA VAL A 89 24.71 7.90 24.85
C VAL A 89 26.13 8.36 24.57
N SER A 90 27.13 7.55 24.91
CA SER A 90 28.52 7.90 24.61
C SER A 90 28.74 7.91 23.09
N ALA A 91 29.51 8.88 22.57
CA ALA A 91 29.80 8.96 21.14
C ALA A 91 30.49 7.68 20.60
N LYS A 92 31.25 6.98 21.45
CA LYS A 92 31.92 5.71 21.10
C LYS A 92 30.94 4.55 20.98
N ASP A 93 29.80 4.60 21.67
CA ASP A 93 28.79 3.55 21.65
C ASP A 93 27.74 3.71 20.55
N LEU A 94 27.55 4.93 20.01
CA LEU A 94 26.51 5.21 19.02
C LEU A 94 26.56 4.28 17.80
N GLU A 95 27.75 4.07 17.23
CA GLU A 95 27.89 3.19 16.04
C GLU A 95 27.61 1.73 16.38
N ARG A 96 28.11 1.26 17.53
CA ARG A 96 27.89 -0.10 18.02
C ARG A 96 26.40 -0.36 18.24
N ILE A 97 25.71 0.53 18.96
CA ILE A 97 24.29 0.41 19.26
C ILE A 97 23.44 0.41 17.97
N GLN A 98 23.74 1.30 17.01
CA GLN A 98 23.04 1.31 15.72
C GLN A 98 23.15 -0.02 14.98
N ARG A 99 24.36 -0.57 14.91
CA ARG A 99 24.62 -1.86 14.26
C ARG A 99 23.90 -3.02 14.97
N GLU A 100 23.90 -3.00 16.30
CA GLU A 100 23.18 -3.98 17.11
C GLU A 100 21.66 -3.91 16.90
N ILE A 101 21.07 -2.72 16.84
CA ILE A 101 19.63 -2.53 16.60
C ILE A 101 19.25 -3.02 15.19
N LEU A 102 20.01 -2.66 14.15
CA LEU A 102 19.75 -3.14 12.78
C LEU A 102 19.87 -4.66 12.69
N GLY A 103 20.90 -5.24 13.32
CA GLY A 103 21.06 -6.69 13.41
C GLY A 103 19.91 -7.35 14.16
N ALA A 104 19.42 -6.72 15.23
CA ALA A 104 18.26 -7.18 15.98
C ALA A 104 16.99 -7.19 15.13
N CYS A 105 16.70 -6.11 14.41
CA CYS A 105 15.52 -6.02 13.53
C CYS A 105 15.56 -7.12 12.46
N ARG A 106 16.68 -7.28 11.74
CA ARG A 106 16.84 -8.33 10.71
C ARG A 106 16.66 -9.75 11.25
N ALA A 107 17.15 -9.99 12.46
CA ALA A 107 17.13 -11.31 13.05
C ALA A 107 15.79 -11.68 13.71
N GLN A 108 15.03 -10.68 14.19
CA GLN A 108 13.85 -10.91 15.01
C GLN A 108 12.53 -10.51 14.37
N ILE A 109 12.51 -9.59 13.40
CA ILE A 109 11.28 -9.08 12.76
C ILE A 109 11.10 -9.70 11.38
N LYS A 110 9.89 -10.18 11.07
CA LYS A 110 9.53 -10.79 9.78
C LYS A 110 8.15 -10.31 9.29
N PRO A 111 7.95 -9.97 8.00
CA PRO A 111 8.98 -9.76 6.97
C PRO A 111 10.03 -8.71 7.39
N ASP A 112 11.16 -8.67 6.70
CA ASP A 112 12.26 -7.78 7.07
C ASP A 112 11.82 -6.31 7.15
N TYR A 113 12.20 -5.63 8.22
CA TYR A 113 11.89 -4.22 8.48
C TYR A 113 13.13 -3.49 9.01
N HIS A 114 13.33 -2.26 8.56
CA HIS A 114 14.48 -1.44 8.92
C HIS A 114 14.04 -0.02 9.34
N PRO A 115 14.15 0.36 10.63
CA PRO A 115 13.88 1.72 11.06
C PRO A 115 15.00 2.68 10.62
N VAL A 116 14.71 3.97 10.58
CA VAL A 116 15.73 5.02 10.42
C VAL A 116 16.38 5.26 11.77
N LEU A 117 17.71 5.22 11.83
CA LEU A 117 18.48 5.49 13.04
C LEU A 117 19.18 6.85 12.90
N SER A 118 18.88 7.79 13.79
CA SER A 118 19.45 9.14 13.76
C SER A 118 20.14 9.46 15.08
N PRO A 119 21.48 9.51 15.11
CA PRO A 119 22.23 10.07 16.23
C PRO A 119 21.99 11.59 16.31
N GLU A 120 21.37 12.04 17.39
CA GLU A 120 21.04 13.45 17.59
C GLU A 120 21.89 14.05 18.71
N MET A 121 22.12 15.37 18.62
CA MET A 121 22.85 16.12 19.62
C MET A 121 21.89 17.08 20.32
N VAL A 122 21.71 16.89 21.61
CA VAL A 122 20.87 17.71 22.47
C VAL A 122 21.76 18.69 23.21
N GLU A 123 21.51 19.98 23.01
CA GLU A 123 22.12 21.05 23.80
C GLU A 123 21.32 21.20 25.08
N CYS A 124 21.99 20.99 26.22
CA CYS A 124 21.42 21.02 27.55
C CYS A 124 21.72 22.39 28.22
N PRO A 125 21.08 22.68 29.37
CA PRO A 125 21.45 23.80 30.21
C PRO A 125 22.95 23.76 30.52
N ASP A 126 23.55 24.93 30.75
CA ASP A 126 24.99 25.11 30.98
C ASP A 126 25.89 24.81 29.78
N GLY A 127 25.32 24.68 28.56
CA GLY A 127 26.06 24.47 27.32
C GLY A 127 26.60 23.06 27.13
N ILE A 128 26.16 22.11 27.98
CA ILE A 128 26.56 20.71 27.90
C ILE A 128 25.86 20.06 26.69
N ARG A 129 26.61 19.30 25.90
CA ARG A 129 26.07 18.57 24.74
C ARG A 129 26.02 17.08 25.03
N LYS A 130 24.85 16.48 24.82
CA LYS A 130 24.65 15.04 24.98
C LYS A 130 24.13 14.43 23.69
N HIS A 131 24.66 13.27 23.35
CA HIS A 131 24.12 12.50 22.24
C HIS A 131 22.94 11.65 22.70
N VAL A 132 21.91 11.54 21.88
CA VAL A 132 20.84 10.55 22.01
C VAL A 132 20.72 9.80 20.68
N LEU A 133 20.17 8.59 20.70
CA LEU A 133 19.88 7.86 19.47
C LEU A 133 18.37 7.79 19.28
N VAL A 134 17.87 8.41 18.21
CA VAL A 134 16.46 8.32 17.83
C VAL A 134 16.30 7.19 16.82
N ILE A 135 15.41 6.25 17.13
CA ILE A 135 14.94 5.18 16.25
C ILE A 135 13.59 5.63 15.72
N TRP A 136 13.53 6.00 14.45
CA TRP A 136 12.28 6.36 13.78
C TRP A 136 11.74 5.14 13.02
N ALA A 137 10.68 4.55 13.57
CA ALA A 137 10.00 3.39 13.00
C ALA A 137 8.68 3.85 12.35
N MET A 138 8.71 4.03 11.03
CA MET A 138 7.54 4.39 10.23
C MET A 138 6.61 3.18 10.03
N ALA A 139 5.33 3.46 9.77
CA ALA A 139 4.40 2.44 9.29
C ALA A 139 4.98 1.72 8.07
N SER A 140 4.86 0.39 8.05
CA SER A 140 5.38 -0.43 6.95
C SER A 140 4.31 -0.67 5.89
N ASP A 141 4.70 -0.54 4.62
CA ASP A 141 3.87 -0.94 3.48
C ASP A 141 3.70 -2.47 3.40
N ASN A 142 4.63 -3.23 3.98
CA ASN A 142 4.63 -4.70 4.01
C ASN A 142 4.07 -5.26 5.32
N LYS A 143 3.28 -4.48 6.06
CA LYS A 143 2.57 -4.94 7.27
C LYS A 143 1.55 -6.06 6.93
N PRO A 144 1.25 -6.99 7.85
CA PRO A 144 1.76 -7.03 9.22
C PRO A 144 3.10 -7.77 9.37
N HIS A 145 3.91 -7.27 10.30
CA HIS A 145 5.13 -7.87 10.80
C HIS A 145 4.88 -8.65 12.09
N THR A 146 5.62 -9.74 12.25
CA THR A 146 5.81 -10.47 13.49
C THR A 146 7.19 -10.21 14.06
N CYS A 147 7.36 -10.41 15.36
CA CYS A 147 8.64 -10.43 16.03
C CYS A 147 8.73 -11.64 16.98
N LYS A 148 9.93 -12.22 17.14
CA LYS A 148 10.16 -13.21 18.19
C LYS A 148 9.80 -12.67 19.58
N GLU A 149 9.12 -13.49 20.36
CA GLU A 149 8.78 -13.19 21.76
C GLU A 149 10.04 -13.04 22.63
N ASN A 150 11.00 -13.94 22.43
CA ASN A 150 12.30 -13.97 23.10
C ASN A 150 13.24 -14.88 22.28
N GLU A 151 14.46 -15.15 22.77
CA GLU A 151 15.48 -15.89 22.02
C GLU A 151 15.03 -17.27 21.51
N LYS A 152 14.20 -17.96 22.30
CA LYS A 152 13.65 -19.29 22.00
C LYS A 152 12.15 -19.26 21.72
N GLY A 153 11.56 -18.07 21.70
CA GLY A 153 10.14 -17.86 21.53
C GLY A 153 9.69 -18.00 20.07
N ARG A 154 8.38 -18.07 19.89
CA ARG A 154 7.73 -18.01 18.58
C ARG A 154 7.59 -16.57 18.09
N ASP A 155 7.30 -16.41 16.81
CA ASP A 155 6.96 -15.13 16.22
C ASP A 155 5.53 -14.72 16.59
N LEU A 156 5.37 -13.48 17.06
CA LEU A 156 4.12 -12.88 17.53
C LEU A 156 3.90 -11.51 16.90
N TYR A 157 2.63 -11.11 16.79
CA TYR A 157 2.26 -9.76 16.39
C TYR A 157 2.27 -8.84 17.61
N TYR A 158 2.79 -7.62 17.42
CA TYR A 158 2.80 -6.58 18.44
C TYR A 158 2.04 -5.36 17.94
N VAL A 159 1.35 -4.67 18.85
CA VAL A 159 0.59 -3.45 18.60
C VAL A 159 0.86 -2.43 19.71
N ARG A 160 0.80 -1.15 19.35
CA ARG A 160 0.88 -0.05 20.29
C ARG A 160 -0.52 0.23 20.84
N GLN A 161 -0.70 0.16 22.16
CA GLN A 161 -1.93 0.50 22.86
C GLN A 161 -1.64 1.62 23.86
N GLY A 162 -2.01 2.85 23.50
CA GLY A 162 -1.55 4.03 24.25
C GLY A 162 -0.02 4.11 24.22
N THR A 163 0.62 4.26 25.38
CA THR A 163 2.09 4.30 25.51
C THR A 163 2.72 2.93 25.75
N GLU A 164 1.98 1.83 25.60
CA GLU A 164 2.48 0.47 25.84
C GLU A 164 2.51 -0.37 24.56
N THR A 165 3.57 -1.15 24.41
CA THR A 165 3.66 -2.20 23.39
C THR A 165 3.14 -3.50 23.96
N LYS A 166 2.13 -4.10 23.30
CA LYS A 166 1.51 -5.35 23.73
C LYS A 166 1.46 -6.36 22.60
N MET A 167 1.43 -7.63 22.99
CA MET A 167 1.09 -8.71 22.05
C MET A 167 -0.34 -8.49 21.54
N ALA A 168 -0.53 -8.62 20.24
CA ALA A 168 -1.84 -8.47 19.62
C ALA A 168 -2.77 -9.62 20.06
N THR A 169 -4.00 -9.27 20.40
CA THR A 169 -5.06 -10.25 20.66
C THR A 169 -5.49 -10.94 19.34
N PRO A 170 -6.18 -12.09 19.38
CA PRO A 170 -6.66 -12.75 18.16
C PRO A 170 -7.48 -11.84 17.23
N VAL A 171 -8.33 -10.98 17.80
CA VAL A 171 -9.14 -10.00 17.05
C VAL A 171 -8.24 -8.94 16.38
N GLN A 172 -7.21 -8.46 17.09
CA GLN A 172 -6.26 -7.51 16.51
C GLN A 172 -5.39 -8.15 15.41
N ILE A 173 -5.05 -9.43 15.55
CA ILE A 173 -4.31 -10.17 14.52
C ILE A 173 -5.15 -10.29 13.24
N GLU A 174 -6.44 -10.65 13.37
CA GLU A 174 -7.35 -10.70 12.23
C GLU A 174 -7.44 -9.34 11.51
N GLU A 175 -7.58 -8.26 12.28
CA GLU A 175 -7.61 -6.91 11.72
C GLU A 175 -6.27 -6.49 11.08
N LEU A 176 -5.13 -6.80 11.69
CA LEU A 176 -3.80 -6.56 11.11
C LEU A 176 -3.63 -7.27 9.77
N LEU A 177 -4.05 -8.54 9.69
CA LEU A 177 -4.02 -9.31 8.45
C LEU A 177 -4.97 -8.72 7.40
N ARG A 178 -6.15 -8.25 7.83
CA ARG A 178 -7.09 -7.54 6.94
C ARG A 178 -6.50 -6.22 6.42
N GLN A 179 -5.78 -5.48 7.25
CA GLN A 179 -5.11 -4.23 6.89
C GLN A 179 -3.93 -4.46 5.96
N GLY A 180 -3.08 -5.46 6.20
CA GLY A 180 -1.95 -5.80 5.33
C GLY A 180 -2.35 -6.35 3.97
N ASN A 181 -3.52 -6.99 3.89
CA ASN A 181 -4.14 -7.37 2.62
C ASN A 181 -4.68 -6.16 1.83
N LYS A 182 -4.64 -4.94 2.39
CA LYS A 182 -4.85 -3.71 1.61
C LYS A 182 -3.58 -3.43 0.83
N ILE A 183 -3.65 -3.82 -0.42
CA ILE A 183 -2.77 -3.38 -1.50
C ILE A 183 -2.40 -1.88 -1.30
N PRO A 184 -1.13 -1.46 -1.46
CA PRO A 184 -0.71 -0.06 -1.36
C PRO A 184 -1.59 0.83 -2.23
N PHE A 185 -1.87 2.08 -1.82
CA PHE A 185 -2.84 2.94 -2.52
C PHE A 185 -2.59 3.02 -4.03
N ASP A 186 -1.33 3.06 -4.45
CA ASP A 186 -0.90 3.08 -5.86
C ASP A 186 -1.23 1.79 -6.62
N ASP A 187 -1.15 0.65 -5.94
CA ASP A 187 -1.50 -0.67 -6.48
C ASP A 187 -3.01 -0.97 -6.35
N ARG A 188 -3.75 -0.27 -5.45
CA ARG A 188 -5.20 -0.49 -5.28
C ARG A 188 -5.92 -0.24 -6.57
N ARG A 189 -5.54 0.79 -7.34
CA ARG A 189 -6.13 1.04 -8.65
C ARG A 189 -5.94 -0.18 -9.55
N ALA A 190 -4.74 -0.75 -9.64
CA ALA A 190 -4.48 -1.90 -10.51
C ALA A 190 -5.31 -3.17 -10.19
N ILE A 191 -5.69 -3.40 -8.93
CA ILE A 191 -6.43 -4.59 -8.50
C ILE A 191 -7.94 -4.35 -8.32
N ASP A 192 -8.39 -3.15 -7.97
CA ASP A 192 -9.82 -2.85 -7.86
C ASP A 192 -10.51 -2.97 -9.23
N TYR A 193 -9.83 -2.62 -10.32
CA TYR A 193 -10.27 -2.94 -11.70
C TYR A 193 -10.39 -4.45 -11.97
N GLY A 194 -9.61 -5.29 -11.28
CA GLY A 194 -9.58 -6.74 -11.48
C GLY A 194 -10.56 -7.53 -10.59
N LYS A 195 -10.82 -7.06 -9.36
CA LYS A 195 -11.70 -7.76 -8.40
C LYS A 195 -13.11 -7.18 -8.32
N LYS A 196 -13.33 -5.86 -8.42
CA LYS A 196 -14.69 -5.29 -8.45
C LYS A 196 -15.45 -5.54 -9.75
N SER A 197 -14.77 -5.98 -10.80
CA SER A 197 -15.46 -6.42 -12.03
C SER A 197 -16.13 -7.79 -11.90
N LEU A 198 -15.94 -8.56 -10.82
CA LEU A 198 -16.35 -9.98 -10.79
C LEU A 198 -17.15 -10.46 -9.58
N THR A 199 -17.60 -9.57 -8.69
CA THR A 199 -18.71 -9.88 -7.77
C THR A 199 -19.90 -8.98 -8.06
N PHE A 200 -20.60 -9.31 -9.14
CA PHE A 200 -22.02 -8.99 -9.27
C PHE A 200 -22.78 -9.81 -8.22
N ASN A 201 -22.94 -9.22 -7.05
CA ASN A 201 -24.03 -9.40 -6.09
C ASN A 201 -23.52 -8.88 -4.75
N ASP A 202 -23.47 -7.56 -4.60
CA ASP A 202 -24.06 -6.99 -3.40
C ASP A 202 -24.29 -5.48 -3.55
N SER A 203 -25.45 -5.06 -3.06
CA SER A 203 -25.82 -3.67 -2.85
C SER A 203 -24.93 -3.05 -1.77
N GLN A 204 -23.75 -2.57 -2.14
CA GLN A 204 -22.87 -1.85 -1.22
C GLN A 204 -22.90 -0.36 -1.57
N ARG A 205 -23.81 0.37 -0.92
CA ARG A 205 -23.65 1.81 -0.69
C ARG A 205 -22.40 1.98 0.18
N SER A 206 -21.54 2.95 -0.15
CA SER A 206 -20.52 3.43 0.78
C SER A 206 -21.19 3.95 2.06
N GLU A 207 -20.49 3.96 3.20
CA GLU A 207 -20.97 4.51 4.48
C GLU A 207 -21.45 5.98 4.35
N ASP A 208 -20.99 6.70 3.32
CA ASP A 208 -21.36 8.09 2.99
C ASP A 208 -22.56 8.22 2.02
N GLY A 209 -23.22 7.12 1.64
CA GLY A 209 -24.39 7.17 0.75
C GLY A 209 -24.10 7.52 -0.72
N ARG A 210 -22.84 7.74 -1.13
CA ARG A 210 -22.46 8.04 -2.52
C ARG A 210 -22.43 6.78 -3.37
N SER A 211 -22.96 6.88 -4.60
CA SER A 211 -22.98 5.76 -5.55
C SER A 211 -21.59 5.57 -6.20
N VAL A 212 -21.23 4.33 -6.54
CA VAL A 212 -19.96 4.02 -7.22
C VAL A 212 -19.76 4.87 -8.49
N LEU A 213 -20.83 5.16 -9.24
CA LEU A 213 -20.76 6.02 -10.43
C LEU A 213 -20.38 7.46 -10.10
N GLU A 214 -20.89 8.01 -9.00
CA GLU A 214 -20.58 9.38 -8.58
C GLU A 214 -19.09 9.56 -8.27
N SER A 215 -18.47 8.56 -7.63
CA SER A 215 -17.03 8.55 -7.38
C SER A 215 -16.22 8.53 -8.69
N ILE A 216 -16.67 7.74 -9.68
CA ILE A 216 -16.00 7.68 -10.98
C ILE A 216 -16.18 9.00 -11.75
N GLN A 217 -17.36 9.62 -11.69
CA GLN A 217 -17.62 10.94 -12.29
C GLN A 217 -16.72 12.02 -11.67
N ASN A 218 -16.52 11.99 -10.34
CA ASN A 218 -15.61 12.91 -9.67
C ASN A 218 -14.15 12.66 -10.07
N ALA A 219 -13.74 11.40 -10.20
CA ALA A 219 -12.41 11.06 -10.69
C ALA A 219 -12.20 11.56 -12.14
N HIS A 220 -13.19 11.39 -13.01
CA HIS A 220 -13.15 11.89 -14.39
C HIS A 220 -12.97 13.40 -14.46
N LYS A 221 -13.69 14.19 -13.64
CA LYS A 221 -13.48 15.64 -13.52
C LYS A 221 -12.06 16.01 -13.06
N LEU A 222 -11.47 15.23 -12.14
CA LEU A 222 -10.09 15.45 -11.70
C LEU A 222 -9.10 15.19 -12.85
N PHE A 223 -9.31 14.14 -13.64
CA PHE A 223 -8.49 13.89 -14.82
C PHE A 223 -8.62 15.00 -15.87
N GLU A 224 -9.83 15.52 -16.10
CA GLU A 224 -10.02 16.68 -16.99
C GLU A 224 -9.28 17.92 -16.48
N ALA A 225 -9.33 18.18 -15.16
CA ALA A 225 -8.63 19.30 -14.54
C ALA A 225 -7.09 19.18 -14.60
N MET A 226 -6.54 17.96 -14.74
CA MET A 226 -5.10 17.75 -14.90
C MET A 226 -4.56 18.19 -16.28
N GLY A 227 -5.42 18.46 -17.26
CA GLY A 227 -5.03 19.03 -18.56
C GLY A 227 -3.91 18.25 -19.24
N ASP A 228 -2.83 18.95 -19.60
CA ASP A 228 -1.69 18.43 -20.36
C ASP A 228 -0.96 17.26 -19.69
N VAL A 229 -1.07 17.10 -18.36
CA VAL A 229 -0.47 15.98 -17.65
C VAL A 229 -1.06 14.65 -18.12
N THR A 230 -2.36 14.63 -18.45
CA THR A 230 -3.03 13.45 -19.00
C THR A 230 -2.54 13.06 -20.39
N GLN A 231 -1.85 13.98 -21.09
CA GLN A 231 -1.33 13.78 -22.44
C GLN A 231 0.17 13.49 -22.48
N THR A 232 0.90 13.80 -21.40
CA THR A 232 2.37 13.77 -21.36
C THR A 232 2.92 12.70 -20.43
N ASN A 233 2.14 12.24 -19.45
CA ASN A 233 2.54 11.18 -18.53
C ASN A 233 1.84 9.85 -18.88
N SER A 234 2.62 8.78 -19.11
CA SER A 234 2.10 7.47 -19.51
C SER A 234 1.15 6.85 -18.48
N TYR A 235 1.48 6.95 -17.19
CA TYR A 235 0.65 6.41 -16.11
C TYR A 235 -0.66 7.18 -16.00
N VAL A 236 -0.60 8.52 -15.98
CA VAL A 236 -1.81 9.36 -15.86
C VAL A 236 -2.73 9.18 -17.05
N ALA A 237 -2.18 9.14 -18.28
CA ALA A 237 -2.94 8.83 -19.49
C ALA A 237 -3.66 7.48 -19.39
N PHE A 238 -2.95 6.44 -18.95
CA PHE A 238 -3.53 5.11 -18.78
C PHE A 238 -4.64 5.07 -17.72
N GLN A 239 -4.43 5.74 -16.58
CA GLN A 239 -5.46 5.82 -15.53
C GLN A 239 -6.70 6.58 -16.01
N PHE A 240 -6.53 7.62 -16.83
CA PHE A 240 -7.66 8.34 -17.40
C PHE A 240 -8.46 7.45 -18.37
N ALA A 241 -7.77 6.66 -19.20
CA ALA A 241 -8.42 5.69 -20.06
C ALA A 241 -9.27 4.68 -19.29
N CYS A 242 -8.71 4.12 -18.21
CA CYS A 242 -9.42 3.19 -17.33
C CYS A 242 -10.67 3.85 -16.70
N CYS A 243 -10.55 5.11 -16.26
CA CYS A 243 -11.67 5.88 -15.71
C CYS A 243 -12.80 6.09 -16.73
N LYS A 244 -12.47 6.43 -17.98
CA LYS A 244 -13.47 6.58 -19.06
C LYS A 244 -14.15 5.24 -19.40
N PHE A 245 -13.39 4.14 -19.44
CA PHE A 245 -13.96 2.81 -19.63
C PHE A 245 -14.91 2.41 -18.49
N ASP A 246 -14.56 2.72 -17.24
CA ASP A 246 -15.42 2.48 -16.08
C ASP A 246 -16.71 3.29 -16.13
N LEU A 247 -16.65 4.56 -16.55
CA LEU A 247 -17.84 5.37 -16.75
C LEU A 247 -18.78 4.71 -17.75
N TYR A 248 -18.26 4.22 -18.87
CA TYR A 248 -19.04 3.48 -19.86
C TYR A 248 -19.72 2.25 -19.23
N ILE A 249 -18.96 1.37 -18.57
CA ILE A 249 -19.48 0.12 -17.99
C ILE A 249 -20.52 0.40 -16.90
N ASN A 250 -20.23 1.33 -15.99
CA ASN A 250 -21.13 1.62 -14.87
C ASN A 250 -22.40 2.34 -15.31
N THR A 251 -22.31 3.22 -16.32
CA THR A 251 -23.50 3.88 -16.88
C THR A 251 -24.43 2.86 -17.53
N ILE A 252 -23.90 1.92 -18.33
CA ILE A 252 -24.69 0.84 -18.93
C ILE A 252 -25.33 -0.04 -17.86
N ASN A 253 -24.55 -0.50 -16.88
CA ASN A 253 -25.06 -1.36 -15.81
C ASN A 253 -26.16 -0.67 -14.98
N GLN A 254 -26.08 0.64 -14.77
CA GLN A 254 -27.16 1.40 -14.12
C GLN A 254 -28.43 1.44 -14.98
N THR A 255 -28.29 1.67 -16.28
CA THR A 255 -29.46 1.66 -17.17
C THR A 255 -30.13 0.28 -17.23
N ASP A 256 -29.35 -0.80 -17.27
CA ASP A 256 -29.89 -2.17 -17.27
C ASP A 256 -30.65 -2.47 -15.96
N LYS A 257 -30.17 -1.97 -14.81
CA LYS A 257 -30.90 -2.08 -13.52
C LYS A 257 -32.22 -1.33 -13.49
N CYS A 258 -32.29 -0.14 -14.10
CA CYS A 258 -33.53 0.64 -14.19
C CYS A 258 -34.55 0.02 -15.18
N HIS A 259 -34.07 -0.64 -16.24
CA HIS A 259 -34.92 -1.23 -17.28
C HIS A 259 -35.46 -2.61 -16.93
N ASN A 260 -34.86 -3.33 -15.96
CA ASN A 260 -35.40 -4.58 -15.42
C ASN A 260 -36.77 -4.45 -14.71
N LYS A 261 -37.36 -3.25 -14.69
CA LYS A 261 -38.72 -3.00 -14.18
C LYS A 261 -39.80 -2.89 -15.27
N GLN A 262 -39.49 -2.93 -16.58
CA GLN A 262 -40.50 -2.80 -17.66
C GLN A 262 -40.25 -3.70 -18.90
N HIS A 263 -41.35 -3.96 -19.65
CA HIS A 263 -41.64 -5.02 -20.64
C HIS A 263 -40.58 -5.47 -21.68
N GLU A 264 -40.75 -6.73 -22.13
CA GLU A 264 -39.77 -7.60 -22.80
C GLU A 264 -39.40 -7.35 -24.26
N LYS A 265 -40.23 -6.69 -25.08
CA LYS A 265 -40.04 -6.69 -26.55
C LYS A 265 -39.37 -5.44 -27.15
N HIS A 266 -39.17 -4.39 -26.36
CA HIS A 266 -38.45 -3.17 -26.78
C HIS A 266 -37.01 -3.06 -26.23
N ARG A 267 -36.55 -4.08 -25.47
CA ARG A 267 -35.30 -4.07 -24.68
C ARG A 267 -34.03 -3.93 -25.54
N ASP A 268 -33.89 -4.73 -26.60
CA ASP A 268 -32.63 -4.79 -27.36
C ASP A 268 -32.34 -3.50 -28.15
N ARG A 269 -33.36 -2.89 -28.78
CA ARG A 269 -33.18 -1.66 -29.56
C ARG A 269 -32.88 -0.43 -28.70
N GLN A 270 -33.29 -0.41 -27.44
CA GLN A 270 -33.04 0.71 -26.51
C GLN A 270 -31.68 0.57 -25.82
N ALA A 271 -31.31 -0.65 -25.40
CA ALA A 271 -29.97 -0.94 -24.89
C ALA A 271 -28.88 -0.67 -25.95
N ASP A 272 -29.11 -1.07 -27.21
CA ASP A 272 -28.17 -0.79 -28.30
C ASP A 272 -28.06 0.69 -28.66
N ARG A 273 -29.15 1.45 -28.52
CA ARG A 273 -29.11 2.91 -28.69
C ARG A 273 -28.30 3.57 -27.58
N HIS A 274 -28.54 3.19 -26.34
CA HIS A 274 -27.81 3.75 -25.21
C HIS A 274 -26.31 3.43 -25.24
N ARG A 275 -25.93 2.20 -25.63
CA ARG A 275 -24.51 1.85 -25.87
C ARG A 275 -23.88 2.71 -26.96
N LYS A 276 -24.63 3.07 -28.01
CA LYS A 276 -24.14 3.95 -29.08
C LYS A 276 -23.90 5.37 -28.60
N ASP A 277 -24.75 5.89 -27.72
CA ASP A 277 -24.60 7.25 -27.17
C ASP A 277 -23.34 7.38 -26.30
N LEU A 278 -22.89 6.27 -25.69
CA LEU A 278 -21.69 6.21 -24.86
C LEU A 278 -20.41 5.81 -25.61
N ILE A 279 -20.45 5.66 -26.95
CA ILE A 279 -19.27 5.39 -27.78
C ILE A 279 -18.12 6.37 -27.55
N PRO A 280 -18.35 7.69 -27.36
CA PRO A 280 -17.25 8.64 -27.13
C PRO A 280 -16.35 8.24 -25.97
N TYR A 281 -16.91 7.72 -24.87
CA TYR A 281 -16.11 7.24 -23.73
C TYR A 281 -15.17 6.10 -24.10
N LEU A 282 -15.63 5.13 -24.92
CA LEU A 282 -14.79 4.03 -25.38
C LEU A 282 -13.71 4.49 -26.35
N LYS A 283 -14.05 5.43 -27.25
CA LYS A 283 -13.10 5.96 -28.23
C LYS A 283 -12.01 6.79 -27.59
N GLU A 284 -12.39 7.70 -26.71
CA GLU A 284 -11.42 8.47 -25.93
C GLU A 284 -10.58 7.56 -25.01
N ALA A 285 -11.18 6.53 -24.40
CA ALA A 285 -10.40 5.55 -23.66
C ALA A 285 -9.36 4.84 -24.54
N GLU A 286 -9.75 4.41 -25.75
CA GLU A 286 -8.83 3.81 -26.74
C GLU A 286 -7.66 4.76 -27.06
N ASP A 287 -7.96 6.04 -27.31
CA ASP A 287 -6.96 7.06 -27.63
C ASP A 287 -5.96 7.27 -26.48
N TYR A 288 -6.46 7.38 -25.24
CA TYR A 288 -5.60 7.52 -24.06
C TYR A 288 -4.76 6.27 -23.77
N VAL A 289 -5.27 5.05 -24.01
CA VAL A 289 -4.42 3.85 -23.90
C VAL A 289 -3.33 3.84 -24.96
N ASN A 290 -3.65 4.18 -26.22
CA ASN A 290 -2.66 4.27 -27.28
C ASN A 290 -1.59 5.32 -26.96
N LYS A 291 -1.99 6.47 -26.40
CA LYS A 291 -1.08 7.50 -25.93
C LYS A 291 -0.17 6.97 -24.81
N ALA A 292 -0.74 6.27 -23.83
CA ALA A 292 0.02 5.68 -22.75
C ALA A 292 1.06 4.67 -23.27
N ILE A 293 0.70 3.83 -24.24
CA ILE A 293 1.62 2.89 -24.89
C ILE A 293 2.78 3.63 -25.55
N GLN A 294 2.52 4.72 -26.28
CA GLN A 294 3.56 5.53 -26.93
C GLN A 294 4.54 6.17 -25.93
N LEU A 295 4.04 6.55 -24.76
CA LEU A 295 4.83 7.20 -23.70
C LEU A 295 5.53 6.20 -22.76
N THR A 296 5.16 4.92 -22.80
CA THR A 296 5.70 3.90 -21.89
C THR A 296 7.01 3.36 -22.43
N ASN A 297 8.07 3.46 -21.64
CA ASN A 297 9.36 2.86 -21.97
C ASN A 297 9.21 1.32 -22.11
N GLU A 298 9.86 0.76 -23.14
CA GLU A 298 9.82 -0.66 -23.50
C GLU A 298 10.28 -1.60 -22.39
N GLU A 299 11.09 -1.11 -21.44
CA GLU A 299 11.51 -1.89 -20.27
C GLU A 299 10.36 -2.17 -19.29
N TYR A 300 9.32 -1.33 -19.28
CA TYR A 300 8.16 -1.48 -18.39
C TYR A 300 7.12 -2.47 -18.94
N LYS A 301 7.56 -3.72 -19.17
CA LYS A 301 6.74 -4.81 -19.73
C LYS A 301 5.43 -5.04 -18.98
N HIS A 302 5.42 -4.90 -17.65
CA HIS A 302 4.19 -5.02 -16.86
C HIS A 302 3.13 -3.99 -17.25
N HIS A 303 3.53 -2.72 -17.40
CA HIS A 303 2.63 -1.63 -17.79
C HIS A 303 2.12 -1.82 -19.21
N GLN A 304 2.99 -2.21 -20.14
CA GLN A 304 2.59 -2.53 -21.52
C GLN A 304 1.58 -3.67 -21.56
N ALA A 305 1.76 -4.72 -20.74
CA ALA A 305 0.80 -5.81 -20.64
C ALA A 305 -0.59 -5.33 -20.17
N MET A 306 -0.64 -4.45 -19.16
CA MET A 306 -1.89 -3.87 -18.67
C MET A 306 -2.60 -3.01 -19.72
N GLN A 307 -1.83 -2.19 -20.46
CA GLN A 307 -2.34 -1.33 -21.53
C GLN A 307 -2.96 -2.15 -22.66
N TYR A 308 -2.26 -3.17 -23.16
CA TYR A 308 -2.81 -4.05 -24.19
C TYR A 308 -4.03 -4.85 -23.69
N ARG A 309 -4.05 -5.28 -22.43
CA ARG A 309 -5.25 -5.90 -21.84
C ARG A 309 -6.44 -4.93 -21.86
N GLN A 310 -6.22 -3.67 -21.51
CA GLN A 310 -7.26 -2.64 -21.49
C GLN A 310 -7.81 -2.36 -22.90
N LEU A 311 -6.95 -2.32 -23.93
CA LEU A 311 -7.42 -2.25 -25.33
C LEU A 311 -8.31 -3.45 -25.66
N GLY A 312 -7.95 -4.66 -25.26
CA GLY A 312 -8.81 -5.82 -25.45
C GLY A 312 -10.19 -5.66 -24.80
N TYR A 313 -10.27 -5.12 -23.58
CA TYR A 313 -11.55 -4.83 -22.91
C TYR A 313 -12.38 -3.78 -23.64
N ILE A 314 -11.76 -2.68 -24.08
CA ILE A 314 -12.42 -1.62 -24.87
C ILE A 314 -12.97 -2.21 -26.18
N HIS A 315 -12.15 -2.98 -26.89
CA HIS A 315 -12.55 -3.61 -28.15
C HIS A 315 -13.61 -4.69 -27.98
N SER A 316 -13.67 -5.35 -26.82
CA SER A 316 -14.75 -6.27 -26.45
C SER A 316 -16.09 -5.54 -26.36
N GLN A 317 -16.12 -4.36 -25.75
CA GLN A 317 -17.34 -3.53 -25.69
C GLN A 317 -17.70 -2.92 -27.06
N LEU A 318 -16.71 -2.44 -27.83
CA LEU A 318 -16.94 -1.95 -29.19
C LEU A 318 -17.45 -3.05 -30.14
N TYR A 319 -17.09 -4.31 -29.90
CA TYR A 319 -17.58 -5.44 -30.70
C TYR A 319 -19.10 -5.65 -30.53
N LEU A 320 -19.64 -5.48 -29.31
CA LEU A 320 -21.08 -5.61 -29.05
C LEU A 320 -21.93 -4.65 -29.90
N ILE A 321 -21.36 -3.52 -30.33
CA ILE A 321 -22.01 -2.50 -31.17
C ILE A 321 -21.46 -2.46 -32.60
N LYS A 322 -20.78 -3.53 -33.05
CA LYS A 322 -20.24 -3.69 -34.42
C LYS A 322 -19.22 -2.61 -34.82
N LYS A 323 -18.42 -2.12 -33.86
CA LYS A 323 -17.33 -1.14 -34.07
C LYS A 323 -15.93 -1.74 -33.88
N SER A 324 -15.84 -3.04 -33.61
CA SER A 324 -14.59 -3.80 -33.50
C SER A 324 -14.78 -5.22 -34.03
N THR A 325 -13.72 -6.01 -34.06
CA THR A 325 -13.72 -7.42 -34.49
C THR A 325 -13.08 -8.30 -33.42
N VAL A 326 -13.45 -9.58 -33.40
CA VAL A 326 -12.84 -10.58 -32.52
C VAL A 326 -11.32 -10.67 -32.74
N ALA A 327 -10.87 -10.61 -33.99
CA ALA A 327 -9.45 -10.61 -34.33
C ALA A 327 -8.67 -9.44 -33.69
N LYS A 328 -9.27 -8.26 -33.55
CA LYS A 328 -8.62 -7.14 -32.83
C LYS A 328 -8.52 -7.43 -31.34
N ILE A 329 -9.60 -7.96 -30.75
CA ILE A 329 -9.64 -8.29 -29.31
C ILE A 329 -8.54 -9.30 -28.96
N THR A 330 -8.46 -10.40 -29.71
CA THR A 330 -7.47 -11.46 -29.47
C THR A 330 -6.05 -10.97 -29.73
N ALA A 331 -5.82 -10.17 -30.79
CA ALA A 331 -4.51 -9.58 -31.04
C ALA A 331 -4.01 -8.71 -29.87
N PHE A 332 -4.90 -7.98 -29.20
CA PHE A 332 -4.54 -7.22 -28.01
C PHE A 332 -4.25 -8.11 -26.80
N TYR A 333 -5.04 -9.16 -26.58
CA TYR A 333 -4.78 -10.11 -25.50
C TYR A 333 -3.49 -10.92 -25.72
N ASP A 334 -3.17 -11.28 -26.96
CA ASP A 334 -1.92 -11.94 -27.32
C ASP A 334 -0.72 -11.02 -27.09
N LYS A 335 -0.83 -9.74 -27.47
CA LYS A 335 0.19 -8.73 -27.11
C LYS A 335 0.34 -8.59 -25.60
N ALA A 336 -0.76 -8.52 -24.85
CA ALA A 336 -0.71 -8.45 -23.39
C ALA A 336 0.03 -9.65 -22.78
N ARG A 337 -0.24 -10.87 -23.28
CA ARG A 337 0.44 -12.10 -22.84
C ARG A 337 1.90 -12.19 -23.30
N LYS A 338 2.25 -11.59 -24.43
CA LYS A 338 3.65 -11.48 -24.87
C LYS A 338 4.50 -10.71 -23.85
N TYR A 339 3.95 -9.66 -23.25
CA TYR A 339 4.64 -8.88 -22.21
C TYR A 339 4.54 -9.51 -20.82
N ASN A 340 3.40 -10.13 -20.48
CA ASN A 340 3.21 -10.84 -19.22
C ASN A 340 2.39 -12.13 -19.45
N PRO A 341 3.02 -13.30 -19.58
CA PRO A 341 2.32 -14.57 -19.84
C PRO A 341 1.29 -14.95 -18.76
N LYS A 342 1.46 -14.46 -17.53
CA LYS A 342 0.57 -14.75 -16.38
C LYS A 342 -0.54 -13.71 -16.20
N ILE A 343 -0.69 -12.75 -17.12
CA ILE A 343 -1.71 -11.70 -16.98
C ILE A 343 -3.12 -12.29 -16.99
N LYS A 344 -3.91 -11.92 -15.97
CA LYS A 344 -5.32 -12.32 -15.87
C LYS A 344 -6.19 -11.42 -16.74
N ILE A 345 -7.05 -12.05 -17.54
CA ILE A 345 -8.03 -11.41 -18.42
C ILE A 345 -9.42 -11.84 -17.92
N SER A 346 -10.31 -10.87 -17.69
CA SER A 346 -11.64 -11.14 -17.15
C SER A 346 -12.51 -11.86 -18.19
N ARG A 347 -13.12 -12.97 -17.78
CA ARG A 347 -13.98 -13.82 -18.61
C ARG A 347 -15.05 -13.04 -19.37
N VAL A 348 -15.63 -12.04 -18.73
CA VAL A 348 -16.74 -11.22 -19.26
C VAL A 348 -16.34 -10.47 -20.54
N PHE A 349 -15.05 -10.16 -20.70
CA PHE A 349 -14.54 -9.44 -21.87
C PHE A 349 -13.88 -10.35 -22.90
N ILE A 350 -13.85 -11.66 -22.68
CA ILE A 350 -13.28 -12.63 -23.61
C ILE A 350 -14.41 -13.16 -24.51
N PRO A 351 -14.29 -13.05 -25.85
CA PRO A 351 -15.23 -13.67 -26.78
C PRO A 351 -15.43 -15.16 -26.43
N PRO A 352 -16.68 -15.67 -26.38
CA PRO A 352 -16.98 -17.02 -25.90
C PRO A 352 -16.10 -18.12 -26.49
N GLU A 353 -15.85 -18.05 -27.80
CA GLU A 353 -15.05 -18.98 -28.58
C GLU A 353 -13.55 -18.98 -28.23
N TYR A 354 -13.05 -17.94 -27.53
CA TYR A 354 -11.66 -17.80 -27.10
C TYR A 354 -11.46 -17.96 -25.57
N GLN A 355 -12.51 -18.24 -24.80
CA GLN A 355 -12.42 -18.35 -23.35
C GLN A 355 -11.41 -19.41 -22.90
N SER A 356 -11.41 -20.60 -23.51
CA SER A 356 -10.47 -21.69 -23.17
C SER A 356 -9.01 -21.33 -23.44
N GLN A 357 -8.72 -20.51 -24.45
CA GLN A 357 -7.37 -20.05 -24.77
C GLN A 357 -6.84 -19.09 -23.69
N TYR A 358 -7.70 -18.20 -23.19
CA TYR A 358 -7.30 -17.17 -22.23
C TYR A 358 -7.58 -17.53 -20.76
N MET A 359 -8.31 -18.62 -20.51
CA MET A 359 -8.59 -19.18 -19.18
C MET A 359 -8.38 -20.70 -19.18
N PRO A 360 -7.11 -21.17 -19.06
CA PRO A 360 -6.85 -22.60 -18.96
C PRO A 360 -7.54 -23.18 -17.71
N THR A 361 -8.10 -24.38 -17.84
CA THR A 361 -8.69 -25.14 -16.74
C THR A 361 -7.62 -25.48 -15.70
N LEU A 362 -8.00 -25.50 -14.41
CA LEU A 362 -7.12 -25.76 -13.25
C LEU A 362 -6.25 -27.02 -13.39
N HIS A 363 -6.63 -27.98 -14.24
CA HIS A 363 -5.91 -29.23 -14.50
C HIS A 363 -4.61 -29.10 -15.31
N SER A 364 -4.20 -27.90 -15.73
CA SER A 364 -2.97 -27.68 -16.49
C SER A 364 -1.84 -27.00 -15.70
N LEU A 365 -2.01 -26.83 -14.39
CA LEU A 365 -1.00 -26.35 -13.45
C LEU A 365 -0.62 -27.46 -12.46
N GLU A 366 -0.22 -28.62 -12.98
CA GLU A 366 0.60 -29.55 -12.20
C GLU A 366 2.05 -29.10 -12.32
N SER A 367 2.59 -28.58 -11.21
CA SER A 367 4.02 -28.41 -11.00
C SER A 367 4.74 -29.77 -11.04
N PRO A 368 6.00 -29.81 -11.49
CA PRO A 368 6.99 -30.66 -10.87
C PRO A 368 7.83 -29.81 -9.91
N LEU A 369 7.68 -30.09 -8.62
CA LEU A 369 8.76 -29.92 -7.67
C LEU A 369 9.90 -30.86 -8.10
N SER A 370 10.95 -30.33 -8.71
CA SER A 370 12.33 -30.82 -8.62
C SER A 370 13.21 -30.03 -9.60
N ASP A 371 13.91 -29.01 -9.13
CA ASP A 371 15.36 -29.07 -9.29
C ASP A 371 16.08 -28.17 -8.27
N THR A 372 16.92 -28.84 -7.50
CA THR A 372 17.93 -28.31 -6.61
C THR A 372 19.14 -27.92 -7.46
N SER A 373 19.57 -26.65 -7.44
CA SER A 373 21.01 -26.28 -7.54
C SER A 373 21.22 -24.76 -7.45
N PHE A 374 22.09 -24.38 -6.49
CA PHE A 374 23.17 -23.36 -6.48
C PHE A 374 22.96 -22.04 -7.29
N GLU A 375 23.39 -20.84 -6.90
CA GLU A 375 24.48 -20.38 -6.04
C GLU A 375 24.40 -18.82 -5.92
N TRP A 376 24.76 -18.29 -4.74
CA TRP A 376 25.02 -16.89 -4.33
C TRP A 376 23.95 -15.79 -4.50
#